data_AF-A0A925B5J9-F1
#
_entry.id   AF-A0A925B5J9-F1
#
_cell.length_a   1.000
_cell.length_b   1.000
_cell.length_c   1.000
_cell.angle_alpha   90.00
_cell.angle_beta   90.00
_cell.angle_gamma   90.00
#
_symmetry.space_group_name_H-M   'P 1'
#
loop_
_entity.id
_entity.type
_entity.pdbx_description
1 polymer ?
#
loop_
_entity_poly.entity_id
_entity_poly.type
_entity_poly.pdbx_seq_one_letter_code
_entity_poly.pdbx_strand_id
1 'polypeptide(L)' 'VQMFETAESDELAVVDGAESMKVIGVLTEQYALRRYTEELEKRRRELSGE' A
#
# COMPACT_ATOMS: atom_id res chain seq x y z
N VAL A 1 -3.75 7.44 0.42
CA VAL A 1 -4.93 6.55 0.51
C VAL A 1 -5.95 6.80 -0.60
N GLN A 2 -5.88 7.94 -1.30
CA GLN A 2 -6.75 8.35 -2.41
C GLN A 2 -7.27 7.27 -3.38
N MET A 3 -6.51 6.19 -3.68
CA MET A 3 -7.01 5.09 -4.51
C MET A 3 -8.18 4.33 -3.88
N PHE A 4 -8.14 4.06 -2.57
CA PHE A 4 -9.24 3.42 -1.83
C PHE A 4 -10.46 4.34 -1.75
N GLU A 5 -10.23 5.64 -1.49
CA GLU A 5 -11.29 6.66 -1.47
C GLU A 5 -11.98 6.80 -2.83
N THR A 6 -11.21 6.82 -3.93
CA THR A 6 -11.75 6.94 -5.29
C THR A 6 -12.54 5.69 -5.70
N ALA A 7 -12.15 4.53 -5.18
CA ALA A 7 -12.83 3.27 -5.41
C ALA A 7 -14.03 3.03 -4.47
N GLU A 8 -14.23 3.92 -3.47
CA GLU A 8 -15.21 3.76 -2.38
C GLU A 8 -15.13 2.36 -1.73
N SER A 9 -13.91 1.85 -1.54
CA SER A 9 -13.65 0.51 -1.02
C SER A 9 -12.40 0.46 -0.16
N ASP A 10 -12.47 -0.28 0.94
CA ASP A 10 -11.34 -0.52 1.86
C ASP A 10 -10.35 -1.57 1.33
N GLU A 11 -10.72 -2.27 0.25
CA GLU A 11 -9.94 -3.33 -0.38
C GLU A 11 -9.85 -3.14 -1.89
N LEU A 12 -8.65 -3.40 -2.44
CA LEU A 12 -8.36 -3.33 -3.87
C LEU A 12 -7.73 -4.64 -4.35
N ALA A 13 -8.17 -5.14 -5.50
CA ALA A 13 -7.53 -6.27 -6.15
C ALA A 13 -6.14 -5.88 -6.70
N VAL A 14 -5.14 -6.70 -6.43
CA VAL A 14 -3.81 -6.57 -7.02
C VAL A 14 -3.77 -7.43 -8.26
N VAL A 15 -3.41 -6.83 -9.40
CA VAL A 15 -3.26 -7.54 -10.69
C VAL A 15 -1.80 -7.62 -11.11
N ASP A 16 -1.48 -8.67 -11.86
CA ASP A 16 -0.15 -8.94 -12.46
C ASP A 16 0.30 -7.83 -13.42
N GLY A 17 -0.63 -7.19 -14.13
CA GLY A 17 -0.36 -6.07 -15.01
C GLY A 17 -1.60 -5.60 -15.76
N ALA A 18 -1.48 -4.48 -16.48
CA ALA A 18 -2.60 -3.86 -17.19
C ALA A 18 -3.09 -4.68 -18.41
N GLU A 19 -2.22 -5.49 -19.01
CA GLU A 19 -2.58 -6.30 -20.18
C GLU A 19 -3.38 -7.56 -19.80
N SER A 20 -2.88 -8.33 -18.83
CA SER A 20 -3.51 -9.59 -18.41
C SER A 20 -4.67 -9.37 -17.45
N MET A 21 -4.63 -8.30 -16.65
CA MET A 21 -5.56 -8.00 -15.55
C MET A 21 -5.80 -9.21 -14.62
N LYS A 22 -4.82 -10.13 -14.55
CA LYS A 22 -4.93 -11.33 -13.74
C LYS A 22 -4.78 -10.96 -12.27
N VAL A 23 -5.80 -11.24 -11.47
CA VAL A 23 -5.76 -11.01 -10.02
C VAL A 23 -4.75 -11.96 -9.37
N ILE A 24 -3.82 -11.37 -8.62
CA ILE A 24 -2.78 -12.07 -7.87
C ILE A 24 -2.93 -11.89 -6.36
N GLY A 25 -3.87 -11.05 -5.90
CA GLY A 25 -4.16 -10.88 -4.48
C GLY A 25 -5.08 -9.70 -4.19
N VAL A 26 -5.14 -9.32 -2.92
CA VAL A 26 -5.90 -8.17 -2.41
C VAL A 26 -4.98 -7.31 -1.54
N LEU A 27 -5.12 -5.99 -1.65
CA LEU A 27 -4.48 -5.01 -0.80
C LEU A 27 -5.56 -4.28 0.00
N THR A 28 -5.44 -4.27 1.32
CA THR A 28 -6.34 -3.53 2.23
C THR A 28 -5.76 -2.17 2.55
N GLU A 29 -6.60 -1.16 2.78
CA GLU A 29 -6.18 0.17 3.23
C GLU A 29 -5.35 0.14 4.52
N GLN A 30 -5.79 -0.63 5.52
CA GLN A 30 -5.11 -0.75 6.81
C GLN A 30 -3.66 -1.25 6.65
N TYR A 31 -3.45 -2.26 5.81
CA TYR A 31 -2.11 -2.77 5.51
C TYR A 31 -1.24 -1.73 4.82
N ALA A 32 -1.80 -0.99 3.84
CA ALA A 32 -1.09 0.07 3.12
C ALA A 32 -0.62 1.19 4.07
N LEU A 33 -1.50 1.62 5.00
CA LEU A 33 -1.19 2.62 6.02
C LEU A 33 -0.09 2.13 6.98
N ARG A 34 -0.19 0.89 7.47
CA ARG A 34 0.83 0.30 8.34
C ARG A 34 2.20 0.29 7.66
N ARG A 35 2.27 -0.14 6.39
CA ARG A 35 3.52 -0.21 5.63
C ARG A 35 4.13 1.18 5.44
N TYR A 36 3.30 2.21 5.19
CA TYR A 36 3.75 3.59 5.07
C TYR A 36 4.38 4.10 6.37
N THR A 37 3.72 3.88 7.51
CA THR A 37 4.25 4.27 8.83
C THR A 37 5.57 3.56 9.13
N GLU A 38 5.65 2.25 8.89
CA GLU A 38 6.87 1.48 9.10
C GLU A 38 8.06 2.01 8.27
N GLU A 39 7.83 2.33 7.00
CA GLU A 39 8.87 2.89 6.13
C GLU A 39 9.26 4.32 6.58
N LEU A 40 8.31 5.14 6.99
CA LEU A 40 8.59 6.47 7.52
C LEU A 40 9.44 6.41 8.80
N GLU A 41 9.12 5.49 9.71
CA GLU A 41 9.92 5.27 10.92
C GLU A 41 11.34 4.78 10.62
N LYS A 42 11.51 3.87 9.65
CA LYS A 42 12.84 3.43 9.22
C LYS A 42 13.66 4.61 8.70
N ARG A 43 13.08 5.44 7.81
CA ARG A 43 13.74 6.65 7.31
C ARG A 43 14.11 7.62 8.43
N ARG A 44 13.25 7.77 9.43
CA ARG A 44 13.52 8.63 10.59
C ARG A 44 14.68 8.12 11.45
N ARG A 45 14.79 6.80 11.64
CA ARG A 45 15.92 6.17 12.34
C ARG A 45 17.22 6.32 11.56
N GLU A 46 17.20 6.06 10.25
CA GLU A 46 18.35 6.26 9.34
C GLU A 46 18.89 7.70 9.39
N LEU A 47 18.00 8.69 9.45
CA LEU A 47 18.38 10.11 9.54
C LEU A 47 18.83 10.55 10.95
N SER A 48 18.39 9.86 12.01
CA SER A 48 18.78 10.18 13.39
C SER A 48 20.11 9.54 13.80
N GLY A 49 20.70 8.67 12.97
CA GLY A 49 22.05 8.14 13.16
C GLY A 49 22.19 7.07 14.24
N GLU A 50 21.22 6.16 14.35
CA GLU A 50 21.50 4.80 14.86
C GLU A 50 22.17 3.94 13.78
#